data_AF-A0A7X9J628-F1
#
_entry.id   AF-A0A7X9J628-F1
#
_cell.length_a   1.000
_cell.length_b   1.000
_cell.length_c   1.000
_cell.angle_alpha   90.00
_cell.angle_beta   90.00
_cell.angle_gamma   90.00
#
_symmetry.space_group_name_H-M   'P 1'
#
loop_
_entity.id
_entity.type
_entity.pdbx_description
1 polymer ?
#
loop_
_entity_poly.entity_id
_entity_poly.type
_entity_poly.pdbx_seq_one_letter_code
_entity_poly.pdbx_strand_id
1 'polypeptide(L)'
;MIRNQWYVVLQSKEVRARKIVGVTRMGEQMIFWRDSLGHIVCQADHCPHRGVALSIGCLMGDRVQCPFHGFEYDQSGRCIYVPANGKAAETPKALQVKTYPTQEAHGYIYLWWGEPQETYPELPWFDDLDKSFTTSDYRDHWQAHYSRAIENQLDVFHLPFVHATTIGRGNRTIADGPLTVVDAESLEIWVYNREDDGQTTARRASELPAPTRPFFLKFKFPHLWMNRISDDMRITVFFTPIDEENTMMYLRYYQRYVRIPILRQITAQLINWFSIIVLNQDKRVVITQEPKPSGLHIGEKLIPADRPIIEYRTIREKLQQKAAEN
;
A
#
# COMPACT_ATOMS: atom_id res chain seq x y z
N MET A 1 9.72 -1.07 7.65
CA MET A 1 9.49 -1.04 6.18
C MET A 1 10.68 -1.66 5.45
N ILE A 2 10.54 -2.03 4.17
CA ILE A 2 11.64 -2.55 3.33
C ILE A 2 12.20 -1.38 2.49
N ARG A 3 13.50 -1.06 2.63
CA ARG A 3 14.21 -0.04 1.82
C ARG A 3 14.49 -0.56 0.40
N ASN A 4 14.84 0.35 -0.51
CA ASN A 4 15.15 0.06 -1.91
C ASN A 4 14.01 -0.67 -2.63
N GLN A 5 12.79 -0.14 -2.48
CA GLN A 5 11.56 -0.68 -3.07
C GLN A 5 10.60 0.43 -3.48
N TRP A 6 9.72 0.13 -4.44
CA TRP A 6 8.62 1.01 -4.84
C TRP A 6 7.44 0.89 -3.87
N TYR A 7 6.95 2.04 -3.41
CA TYR A 7 5.72 2.15 -2.61
C TYR A 7 4.68 3.02 -3.31
N VAL A 8 3.44 2.53 -3.43
CA VAL A 8 2.32 3.42 -3.71
C VAL A 8 2.11 4.28 -2.48
N VAL A 9 2.14 5.60 -2.67
CA VAL A 9 1.99 6.58 -1.58
C VAL A 9 0.70 7.37 -1.67
N LEU A 10 0.21 7.59 -2.89
CA LEU A 10 -1.00 8.34 -3.22
C LEU A 10 -1.67 7.76 -4.47
N GLN A 11 -2.96 8.00 -4.62
CA GLN A 11 -3.65 7.93 -5.90
C GLN A 11 -3.30 9.16 -6.74
N SER A 12 -3.14 8.98 -8.05
CA SER A 12 -2.86 10.06 -9.01
C SER A 12 -3.77 11.27 -8.87
N LYS A 13 -5.08 11.01 -8.61
CA LYS A 13 -6.13 12.04 -8.50
C LYS A 13 -6.08 12.86 -7.22
N GLU A 14 -5.31 12.44 -6.22
CA GLU A 14 -5.12 13.19 -4.98
C GLU A 14 -4.25 14.42 -5.22
N VAL A 15 -3.32 14.35 -6.18
CA VAL A 15 -2.44 15.46 -6.55
C VAL A 15 -2.98 16.11 -7.82
N ARG A 16 -3.72 17.20 -7.65
CA ARG A 16 -4.27 17.98 -8.77
C ARG A 16 -3.22 18.94 -9.33
N ALA A 17 -3.35 19.29 -10.60
CA ALA A 17 -2.52 20.33 -11.21
C ALA A 17 -2.58 21.64 -10.39
N ARG A 18 -1.44 22.34 -10.30
CA ARG A 18 -1.31 23.63 -9.60
C ARG A 18 -1.64 23.59 -8.10
N LYS A 19 -1.54 22.42 -7.46
CA LYS A 19 -1.72 22.26 -6.01
C LYS A 19 -0.53 21.51 -5.42
N ILE A 20 -0.17 21.91 -4.20
CA ILE A 20 0.77 21.20 -3.34
C ILE A 20 -0.07 20.34 -2.39
N VAL A 21 0.32 19.08 -2.23
CA VAL A 21 -0.30 18.13 -1.31
C VAL A 21 0.75 17.70 -0.31
N GLY A 22 0.62 18.11 0.95
CA GLY A 22 1.46 17.65 2.06
C GLY A 22 0.89 16.38 2.68
N VAL A 23 1.72 15.34 2.85
CA VAL A 23 1.35 14.09 3.54
C VAL A 23 2.54 13.51 4.30
N THR A 24 2.25 12.72 5.34
CA THR A 24 3.24 11.86 6.00
C THR A 24 3.21 10.47 5.39
N ARG A 25 4.36 9.96 4.95
CA ARG A 25 4.53 8.60 4.44
C ARG A 25 5.87 8.06 4.90
N MET A 26 5.92 6.78 5.26
CA MET A 26 7.15 6.13 5.75
C MET A 26 7.80 6.86 6.96
N GLY A 27 7.01 7.58 7.76
CA GLY A 27 7.47 8.42 8.86
C GLY A 27 8.02 9.80 8.44
N GLU A 28 8.07 10.11 7.14
CA GLU A 28 8.61 11.37 6.61
C GLU A 28 7.49 12.30 6.12
N GLN A 29 7.63 13.60 6.40
CA GLN A 29 6.73 14.63 5.88
C GLN A 29 7.17 15.00 4.45
N MET A 30 6.25 14.87 3.49
CA MET A 30 6.53 15.03 2.07
C MET A 30 5.50 15.95 1.42
N ILE A 31 5.92 16.67 0.38
CA ILE A 31 5.04 17.38 -0.53
C ILE A 31 5.03 16.70 -1.89
N PHE A 32 3.84 16.65 -2.49
CA PHE A 32 3.61 16.21 -3.86
C PHE A 32 2.98 17.32 -4.66
N TRP A 33 3.48 17.54 -5.87
CA TRP A 33 2.93 18.51 -6.82
C TRP A 33 3.22 18.07 -8.25
N ARG A 34 2.55 18.70 -9.21
CA ARG A 34 2.74 18.41 -10.64
C ARG A 34 3.40 19.58 -11.35
N ASP A 35 4.43 19.29 -12.13
CA ASP A 35 5.02 20.27 -13.03
C ASP A 35 4.08 20.61 -14.20
N SER A 36 4.50 21.54 -15.04
CA SER A 36 3.76 22.00 -16.21
C SER A 36 3.53 20.93 -17.28
N LEU A 37 4.35 19.87 -17.28
CA LEU A 37 4.19 18.69 -18.14
C LEU A 37 3.28 17.62 -17.52
N GLY A 38 2.89 17.80 -16.25
CA GLY A 38 2.04 16.88 -15.51
C GLY A 38 2.80 15.81 -14.74
N HIS A 39 4.14 15.80 -14.78
CA HIS A 39 4.95 14.85 -14.03
C HIS A 39 4.82 15.11 -12.53
N ILE A 40 4.73 14.01 -11.78
CA ILE A 40 4.69 14.08 -10.33
C ILE A 40 6.10 14.38 -9.78
N VAL A 41 6.16 15.31 -8.82
CA VAL A 41 7.37 15.67 -8.09
C VAL A 41 7.12 15.44 -6.61
N CYS A 42 8.05 14.77 -5.94
CA CYS A 42 8.03 14.57 -4.49
C CYS A 42 9.27 15.14 -3.82
N GLN A 43 9.05 15.94 -2.78
CA GLN A 43 10.09 16.64 -2.03
C GLN A 43 9.79 16.55 -0.52
N ALA A 44 10.80 16.73 0.32
CA ALA A 44 10.57 16.82 1.75
C ALA A 44 9.75 18.07 2.07
N ASP A 45 8.79 17.95 2.99
CA ASP A 45 7.96 19.06 3.46
C ASP A 45 8.70 19.90 4.51
N HIS A 46 9.90 20.35 4.16
CA HIS A 46 10.80 21.02 5.09
C HIS A 46 11.72 21.99 4.35
N CYS A 47 11.56 23.29 4.62
CA CYS A 47 12.42 24.32 4.07
C CYS A 47 13.82 24.29 4.76
N PRO A 48 14.93 24.09 4.04
CA PRO A 48 16.27 24.02 4.63
C PRO A 48 16.76 25.28 5.33
N HIS A 49 16.09 26.43 5.13
CA HIS A 49 16.45 27.68 5.77
C HIS A 49 16.07 27.71 7.26
N ARG A 50 14.80 27.44 7.59
CA ARG A 50 14.26 27.52 8.98
C ARG A 50 13.24 26.44 9.32
N GLY A 51 13.21 25.36 8.54
CA GLY A 51 12.43 24.16 8.82
C GLY A 51 10.91 24.28 8.76
N VAL A 52 10.38 25.35 8.16
CA VAL A 52 8.94 25.49 7.95
C VAL A 52 8.44 24.51 6.89
N ALA A 53 7.17 24.10 7.01
CA ALA A 53 6.50 23.28 6.02
C ALA A 53 6.36 24.02 4.68
N LEU A 54 6.76 23.38 3.60
CA LEU A 54 6.57 23.85 2.23
C LEU A 54 5.14 23.58 1.73
N SER A 55 4.40 22.66 2.35
CA SER A 55 3.03 22.28 2.01
C SER A 55 2.02 23.41 2.13
N ILE A 56 2.28 24.39 2.99
CA ILE A 56 1.46 25.61 3.13
C ILE A 56 1.97 26.77 2.26
N GLY A 57 2.97 26.52 1.40
CA GLY A 57 3.45 27.45 0.39
C GLY A 57 2.57 27.50 -0.86
N CYS A 58 3.16 27.91 -1.97
CA CYS A 58 2.49 27.96 -3.26
C CYS A 58 3.39 27.52 -4.41
N LEU A 59 2.79 27.26 -5.58
CA LEU A 59 3.54 26.99 -6.80
C LEU A 59 3.76 28.26 -7.60
N MET A 60 5.01 28.49 -8.00
CA MET A 60 5.45 29.58 -8.86
C MET A 60 5.95 28.99 -10.19
N GLY A 61 5.02 28.66 -11.08
CA GLY A 61 5.32 27.81 -12.24
C GLY A 61 5.74 26.42 -11.78
N ASP A 62 6.89 25.94 -12.27
CA ASP A 62 7.43 24.62 -11.91
C ASP A 62 8.36 24.69 -10.68
N ARG A 63 7.90 25.40 -9.65
CA ARG A 63 8.69 25.69 -8.44
C ARG A 63 7.80 25.76 -7.23
N VAL A 64 8.31 25.29 -6.11
CA VAL A 64 7.66 25.48 -4.81
C VAL A 64 8.25 26.73 -4.16
N GLN A 65 7.41 27.70 -3.82
CA GLN A 65 7.79 28.86 -3.04
C GLN A 65 7.47 28.64 -1.55
N CYS A 66 8.50 28.75 -0.72
CA CYS A 66 8.39 28.68 0.72
C CYS A 66 7.52 29.83 1.27
N PRO A 67 6.55 29.53 2.15
CA PRO A 67 5.61 30.52 2.69
C PRO A 67 6.27 31.56 3.60
N PHE A 68 7.48 31.30 4.10
CA PHE A 68 8.09 32.14 5.13
C PHE A 68 8.90 33.30 4.53
N HIS A 69 9.94 32.98 3.75
CA HIS A 69 10.84 34.00 3.18
C HIS A 69 10.90 33.92 1.65
N GLY A 70 9.96 33.22 1.00
CA GLY A 70 9.81 33.19 -0.45
C GLY A 70 10.91 32.44 -1.20
N PHE A 71 11.68 31.57 -0.53
CA PHE A 71 12.69 30.74 -1.19
C PHE A 71 11.99 29.84 -2.22
N GLU A 72 12.51 29.78 -3.45
CA GLU A 72 11.93 28.93 -4.50
C GLU A 72 12.82 27.72 -4.77
N TYR A 73 12.20 26.56 -4.90
CA TYR A 73 12.85 25.28 -5.17
C TYR A 73 12.31 24.69 -6.48
N ASP A 74 13.20 24.27 -7.38
CA ASP A 74 12.83 23.57 -8.63
C ASP A 74 12.49 22.09 -8.38
N GLN A 75 12.13 21.33 -9.43
CA GLN A 75 11.78 19.91 -9.33
C GLN A 75 12.88 19.04 -8.69
N SER A 76 14.15 19.41 -8.88
CA SER A 76 15.31 18.70 -8.31
C SER A 76 15.55 19.02 -6.83
N GLY A 77 14.73 19.91 -6.26
CA GLY A 77 14.85 20.40 -4.89
C GLY A 77 15.91 21.50 -4.74
N ARG A 78 16.62 21.86 -5.81
CA ARG A 78 17.61 22.93 -5.78
C ARG A 78 16.90 24.25 -5.49
N CYS A 79 17.40 24.99 -4.51
CA CYS A 79 17.01 26.38 -4.31
C CYS A 79 17.51 27.19 -5.50
N ILE A 80 16.61 27.87 -6.21
CA ILE A 80 16.95 28.65 -7.41
C ILE A 80 16.65 30.14 -7.25
N TYR A 81 16.01 30.54 -6.15
CA TYR A 81 15.79 31.93 -5.84
C TYR A 81 15.71 32.15 -4.33
N VAL A 82 16.51 33.10 -3.85
CA VAL A 82 16.45 33.63 -2.48
C VAL A 82 16.11 35.12 -2.59
N PRO A 83 14.87 35.54 -2.29
CA PRO A 83 14.43 36.91 -2.52
C PRO A 83 15.35 37.98 -1.90
N ALA A 84 15.82 37.73 -0.68
CA ALA A 84 16.71 38.63 0.04
C ALA A 84 18.06 38.89 -0.66
N ASN A 85 18.51 37.98 -1.53
CA ASN A 85 19.78 38.10 -2.23
C ASN A 85 19.62 38.66 -3.67
N GLY A 86 18.38 38.82 -4.14
CA GLY A 86 18.10 39.22 -5.52
C GLY A 86 18.30 38.10 -6.55
N LYS A 87 17.72 38.27 -7.74
CA LYS A 87 17.67 37.22 -8.79
C LYS A 87 19.03 36.88 -9.42
N ALA A 88 20.00 37.78 -9.32
CA ALA A 88 21.33 37.60 -9.90
C ALA A 88 22.30 36.86 -8.97
N ALA A 89 21.92 36.65 -7.70
CA ALA A 89 22.78 35.97 -6.74
C ALA A 89 22.76 34.46 -6.93
N GLU A 90 23.93 33.85 -6.75
CA GLU A 90 24.04 32.39 -6.66
C GLU A 90 23.41 31.89 -5.36
N THR A 91 22.73 30.75 -5.45
CA THR A 91 22.07 30.09 -4.33
C THR A 91 22.96 28.99 -3.76
N PRO A 92 23.24 28.99 -2.43
CA PRO A 92 24.04 27.94 -1.80
C PRO A 92 23.46 26.52 -2.02
N LYS A 93 24.33 25.55 -2.37
CA LYS A 93 23.95 24.13 -2.51
C LYS A 93 23.35 23.54 -1.23
N ALA A 94 23.76 24.05 -0.07
CA ALA A 94 23.25 23.63 1.24
C ALA A 94 21.74 23.91 1.44
N LEU A 95 21.13 24.74 0.59
CA LEU A 95 19.69 25.01 0.62
C LEU A 95 18.88 24.01 -0.21
N GLN A 96 19.45 22.90 -0.67
CA GLN A 96 18.71 21.90 -1.44
C GLN A 96 17.69 21.17 -0.55
N VAL A 97 16.45 21.07 -1.04
CA VAL A 97 15.40 20.23 -0.47
C VAL A 97 15.61 18.80 -0.94
N LYS A 98 15.51 17.83 -0.02
CA LYS A 98 15.54 16.40 -0.35
C LYS A 98 14.41 16.05 -1.30
N THR A 99 14.69 15.29 -2.35
CA THR A 99 13.71 14.80 -3.31
C THR A 99 13.60 13.28 -3.26
N TYR A 100 12.50 12.75 -3.77
CA TYR A 100 12.24 11.32 -3.84
C TYR A 100 11.93 10.93 -5.28
N PRO A 101 12.59 9.88 -5.84
CA PRO A 101 12.23 9.37 -7.14
C PRO A 101 10.78 8.90 -7.13
N THR A 102 10.02 9.31 -8.14
CA THR A 102 8.60 8.97 -8.26
C THR A 102 8.28 8.55 -9.68
N GLN A 103 7.28 7.67 -9.80
CA GLN A 103 6.68 7.28 -11.07
C GLN A 103 5.17 7.23 -10.92
N GLU A 104 4.45 7.48 -12.01
CA GLU A 104 3.00 7.43 -12.03
C GLU A 104 2.52 6.36 -13.02
N ALA A 105 1.79 5.37 -12.50
CA ALA A 105 1.25 4.28 -13.29
C ALA A 105 -0.01 3.73 -12.64
N HIS A 106 -0.87 3.10 -13.43
CA HIS A 106 -2.09 2.45 -12.94
C HIS A 106 -3.00 3.36 -12.09
N GLY A 107 -2.94 4.69 -12.24
CA GLY A 107 -3.69 5.65 -11.43
C GLY A 107 -3.17 5.84 -10.01
N TYR A 108 -1.93 5.44 -9.75
CA TYR A 108 -1.21 5.61 -8.48
C TYR A 108 0.13 6.32 -8.68
N ILE A 109 0.58 6.98 -7.62
CA ILE A 109 1.91 7.57 -7.50
C ILE A 109 2.76 6.60 -6.69
N TYR A 110 3.80 6.08 -7.34
CA TYR A 110 4.83 5.26 -6.75
C TYR A 110 6.00 6.15 -6.33
N LEU A 111 6.52 5.92 -5.14
CA LEU A 111 7.71 6.55 -4.58
C LEU A 111 8.76 5.48 -4.31
N TRP A 112 10.00 5.74 -4.71
CA TRP A 112 11.12 4.88 -4.39
C TRP A 112 11.58 5.16 -2.97
N TRP A 113 11.43 4.18 -2.08
CA TRP A 113 11.84 4.31 -0.68
C TRP A 113 13.23 3.72 -0.47
N GLY A 114 14.25 4.45 -0.90
CA GLY A 114 15.64 4.00 -0.86
C GLY A 114 16.57 5.06 -1.41
N GLU A 115 17.82 4.68 -1.63
CA GLU A 115 18.79 5.56 -2.27
C GLU A 115 18.47 5.72 -3.77
N PRO A 116 18.70 6.91 -4.35
CA PRO A 116 18.60 7.10 -5.79
C PRO A 116 19.52 6.13 -6.55
N GLN A 117 19.01 5.57 -7.64
CA GLN A 117 19.74 4.62 -8.49
C GLN A 117 19.64 5.03 -9.96
N GLU A 118 20.59 4.58 -10.77
CA GLU A 118 20.60 4.87 -12.22
C GLU A 118 19.44 4.18 -12.94
N THR A 119 19.14 2.94 -12.56
CA THR A 119 18.04 2.14 -13.11
C THR A 119 17.17 1.64 -11.98
N TYR A 120 15.86 1.80 -12.12
CA TYR A 120 14.88 1.32 -11.15
C TYR A 120 14.27 0.01 -11.63
N PRO A 121 13.91 -0.92 -10.71
CA PRO A 121 13.13 -2.10 -11.08
C PRO A 121 11.74 -1.69 -11.60
N GLU A 122 11.09 -2.61 -12.29
CA GLU A 122 9.72 -2.42 -12.77
C GLU A 122 8.75 -2.16 -11.60
N LEU A 123 7.68 -1.41 -11.90
CA LEU A 123 6.65 -1.13 -10.90
C LEU A 123 5.87 -2.40 -10.58
N PRO A 124 5.66 -2.73 -9.29
CA PRO A 124 4.90 -3.92 -8.94
C PRO A 124 3.44 -3.75 -9.37
N TRP A 125 2.98 -4.70 -10.18
CA TRP A 125 1.60 -4.82 -10.64
C TRP A 125 1.21 -6.29 -10.86
N PHE A 126 -0.08 -6.54 -11.15
CA PHE A 126 -0.59 -7.86 -11.53
C PHE A 126 -0.98 -7.89 -13.00
N ASP A 127 -0.43 -8.85 -13.74
CA ASP A 127 -0.59 -8.94 -15.20
C ASP A 127 -2.02 -9.30 -15.62
N ASP A 128 -2.80 -9.95 -14.75
CA ASP A 128 -4.20 -10.31 -15.01
C ASP A 128 -5.19 -9.16 -14.79
N LEU A 129 -4.70 -7.95 -14.49
CA LEU A 129 -5.50 -6.73 -14.35
C LEU A 129 -5.34 -5.85 -15.60
N ASP A 130 -6.28 -5.99 -16.53
CA ASP A 130 -6.31 -5.26 -17.79
C ASP A 130 -7.45 -4.22 -17.87
N LYS A 131 -7.56 -3.55 -19.02
CA LYS A 131 -8.57 -2.52 -19.30
C LYS A 131 -9.99 -3.06 -19.52
N SER A 132 -10.19 -4.38 -19.56
CA SER A 132 -11.53 -4.98 -19.67
C SER A 132 -12.32 -4.83 -18.37
N PHE A 133 -11.64 -4.63 -17.24
CA PHE A 133 -12.27 -4.36 -15.96
C PHE A 133 -12.72 -2.90 -15.84
N THR A 134 -13.91 -2.71 -15.27
CA THR A 134 -14.31 -1.44 -14.68
C THR A 134 -13.82 -1.40 -13.23
N THR A 135 -13.31 -0.24 -12.81
CA THR A 135 -12.72 -0.08 -11.48
C THR A 135 -13.50 0.87 -10.59
N SER A 136 -13.41 0.64 -9.28
CA SER A 136 -13.89 1.55 -8.23
C SER A 136 -12.84 1.62 -7.13
N ASP A 137 -12.47 2.84 -6.75
CA ASP A 137 -11.47 3.08 -5.72
C ASP A 137 -12.11 3.40 -4.38
N TYR A 138 -11.50 2.92 -3.30
CA TYR A 138 -11.78 3.32 -1.93
C TYR A 138 -10.46 3.47 -1.15
N ARG A 139 -10.43 4.33 -0.13
CA ARG A 139 -9.27 4.49 0.74
C ARG A 139 -9.71 4.52 2.19
N ASP A 140 -8.91 3.95 3.08
CA ASP A 140 -9.19 3.97 4.52
C ASP A 140 -7.90 4.10 5.32
N HIS A 141 -7.97 4.83 6.42
CA HIS A 141 -6.86 5.07 7.33
C HIS A 141 -6.98 4.19 8.57
N TRP A 142 -5.99 3.36 8.87
CA TRP A 142 -5.96 2.49 10.04
C TRP A 142 -4.87 2.93 11.01
N GLN A 143 -5.21 3.04 12.30
CA GLN A 143 -4.25 3.16 13.41
C GLN A 143 -3.67 1.78 13.73
N ALA A 144 -3.03 1.19 12.72
CA ALA A 144 -2.26 -0.03 12.83
C ALA A 144 -1.04 0.08 11.92
N HIS A 145 0.06 -0.54 12.34
CA HIS A 145 1.25 -0.68 11.50
C HIS A 145 0.93 -1.50 10.25
N TYR A 146 1.51 -1.15 9.09
CA TYR A 146 1.11 -1.69 7.78
C TYR A 146 1.22 -3.20 7.68
N SER A 147 2.17 -3.80 8.40
CA SER A 147 2.34 -5.25 8.42
C SER A 147 1.18 -5.97 9.11
N ARG A 148 0.49 -5.36 10.08
CA ARG A 148 -0.73 -5.93 10.70
C ARG A 148 -1.90 -5.90 9.73
N ALA A 149 -2.06 -4.80 8.99
CA ALA A 149 -3.08 -4.71 7.94
C ALA A 149 -2.82 -5.73 6.81
N ILE A 150 -1.54 -5.96 6.45
CA ILE A 150 -1.17 -7.03 5.50
C ILE A 150 -1.53 -8.40 6.07
N GLU A 151 -1.10 -8.73 7.29
CA GLU A 151 -1.34 -10.04 7.90
C GLU A 151 -2.82 -10.38 8.00
N ASN A 152 -3.65 -9.41 8.40
CA ASN A 152 -5.11 -9.57 8.42
C ASN A 152 -5.69 -9.97 7.04
N GLN A 153 -5.10 -9.51 5.94
CA GLN A 153 -5.54 -9.84 4.59
C GLN A 153 -4.90 -11.12 4.02
N LEU A 154 -3.86 -11.63 4.66
CA LEU A 154 -3.27 -12.96 4.37
C LEU A 154 -3.95 -14.07 5.18
N ASP A 155 -4.61 -13.70 6.27
CA ASP A 155 -5.46 -14.57 7.09
C ASP A 155 -6.87 -14.68 6.47
N VAL A 156 -7.37 -15.91 6.36
CA VAL A 156 -8.75 -16.19 5.89
C VAL A 156 -9.52 -17.02 6.92
N PHE A 157 -8.87 -17.47 8.00
CA PHE A 157 -9.53 -18.22 9.07
C PHE A 157 -10.16 -17.29 10.12
N HIS A 158 -9.85 -15.98 10.13
CA HIS A 158 -10.58 -15.00 10.93
C HIS A 158 -12.02 -14.76 10.45
N LEU A 159 -12.32 -15.10 9.18
CA LEU A 159 -13.58 -14.78 8.53
C LEU A 159 -14.82 -15.21 9.34
N PRO A 160 -14.95 -16.47 9.81
CA PRO A 160 -16.14 -16.91 10.54
C PRO A 160 -16.41 -16.15 11.84
N PHE A 161 -15.37 -15.53 12.42
CA PHE A 161 -15.46 -14.84 13.70
C PHE A 161 -15.65 -13.34 13.52
N VAL A 162 -14.77 -12.69 12.74
CA VAL A 162 -14.77 -11.24 12.54
C VAL A 162 -15.92 -10.82 11.62
N HIS A 163 -16.20 -11.63 10.60
CA HIS A 163 -17.17 -11.39 9.54
C HIS A 163 -18.38 -12.34 9.60
N ALA A 164 -18.73 -12.82 10.79
CA ALA A 164 -19.85 -13.76 11.01
C ALA A 164 -21.16 -13.30 10.35
N THR A 165 -21.39 -11.98 10.27
CA THR A 165 -22.61 -11.38 9.70
C THR A 165 -22.50 -11.02 8.21
N THR A 166 -21.30 -11.08 7.63
CA THR A 166 -20.98 -10.63 6.26
C THR A 166 -20.40 -11.77 5.41
N ILE A 167 -19.09 -11.80 5.20
CA ILE A 167 -18.38 -12.72 4.28
C ILE A 167 -17.95 -14.04 4.93
N GLY A 168 -18.07 -14.16 6.26
CA GLY A 168 -17.67 -15.34 7.03
C GLY A 168 -18.80 -16.33 7.34
N ARG A 169 -19.93 -16.27 6.63
CA ARG A 169 -21.10 -17.13 6.90
C ARG A 169 -20.78 -18.61 6.68
N GLY A 170 -21.47 -19.48 7.41
CA GLY A 170 -21.36 -20.94 7.28
C GLY A 170 -20.36 -21.59 8.24
N ASN A 171 -19.87 -20.88 9.26
CA ASN A 171 -19.11 -21.45 10.38
C ASN A 171 -17.95 -22.39 9.98
N ARG A 172 -17.24 -22.04 8.90
CA ARG A 172 -16.11 -22.83 8.36
C ARG A 172 -14.84 -22.55 9.15
N THR A 173 -14.78 -23.06 10.38
CA THR A 173 -13.76 -22.74 11.37
C THR A 173 -12.49 -23.60 11.28
N ILE A 174 -12.56 -24.77 10.65
CA ILE A 174 -11.38 -25.63 10.48
C ILE A 174 -10.62 -25.21 9.22
N ALA A 175 -9.37 -24.77 9.39
CA ALA A 175 -8.48 -24.39 8.30
C ALA A 175 -7.58 -25.58 7.91
N ASP A 176 -7.95 -26.28 6.83
CA ASP A 176 -7.07 -27.29 6.22
C ASP A 176 -6.01 -26.59 5.36
N GLY A 177 -4.74 -26.71 5.75
CA GLY A 177 -3.73 -25.78 5.25
C GLY A 177 -4.04 -24.34 5.68
N PRO A 178 -3.33 -23.34 5.15
CA PRO A 178 -3.42 -23.02 3.73
C PRO A 178 -2.23 -23.54 2.92
N LEU A 179 -2.45 -23.75 1.62
CA LEU A 179 -1.36 -24.00 0.68
C LEU A 179 -0.78 -22.66 0.26
N THR A 180 0.55 -22.58 0.25
CA THR A 180 1.27 -21.40 -0.17
C THR A 180 2.33 -21.76 -1.21
N VAL A 181 2.49 -20.90 -2.19
CA VAL A 181 3.58 -20.96 -3.16
C VAL A 181 4.32 -19.63 -3.09
N VAL A 182 5.61 -19.70 -2.79
CA VAL A 182 6.49 -18.54 -2.72
C VAL A 182 7.30 -18.47 -4.00
N ASP A 183 7.24 -17.32 -4.66
CA ASP A 183 8.12 -16.91 -5.74
C ASP A 183 9.07 -15.81 -5.22
N ALA A 184 10.08 -15.40 -6.00
CA ALA A 184 11.11 -14.45 -5.59
C ALA A 184 10.55 -13.15 -4.98
N GLU A 185 9.40 -12.67 -5.47
CA GLU A 185 8.79 -11.41 -5.04
C GLU A 185 7.30 -11.53 -4.69
N SER A 186 6.75 -12.75 -4.65
CA SER A 186 5.32 -12.93 -4.40
C SER A 186 4.95 -14.19 -3.61
N LEU A 187 3.80 -14.13 -2.96
CA LEU A 187 3.19 -15.21 -2.18
C LEU A 187 1.79 -15.47 -2.73
N GLU A 188 1.55 -16.68 -3.22
CA GLU A 188 0.23 -17.15 -3.67
C GLU A 188 -0.37 -18.09 -2.62
N ILE A 189 -1.67 -17.94 -2.33
CA ILE A 189 -2.34 -18.63 -1.22
C ILE A 189 -3.64 -19.29 -1.70
N TRP A 190 -3.82 -20.56 -1.31
CA TRP A 190 -5.06 -21.31 -1.47
C TRP A 190 -5.64 -21.71 -0.12
N VAL A 191 -6.95 -21.52 0.03
CA VAL A 191 -7.66 -21.69 1.31
C VAL A 191 -8.70 -22.80 1.21
N TYR A 192 -8.70 -23.72 2.18
CA TYR A 192 -9.58 -24.90 2.21
C TYR A 192 -10.31 -25.02 3.56
N ASN A 193 -10.92 -23.92 4.02
CA ASN A 193 -11.65 -23.94 5.29
C ASN A 193 -12.89 -24.84 5.20
N ARG A 194 -13.27 -25.52 6.28
CA ARG A 194 -14.46 -26.38 6.36
C ARG A 194 -15.15 -26.23 7.72
N GLU A 195 -16.39 -26.70 7.80
CA GLU A 195 -17.10 -26.81 9.08
C GLU A 195 -16.41 -27.83 9.98
N ASP A 196 -16.47 -27.57 11.29
CA ASP A 196 -16.03 -28.51 12.31
C ASP A 196 -17.08 -29.62 12.46
N ASP A 197 -16.68 -30.86 12.17
CA ASP A 197 -17.51 -32.05 12.30
C ASP A 197 -17.41 -32.69 13.69
N GLY A 198 -16.55 -32.16 14.57
CA GLY A 198 -16.27 -32.69 15.90
C GLY A 198 -15.53 -34.03 15.92
N GLN A 199 -15.08 -34.52 14.76
CA GLN A 199 -14.46 -35.84 14.60
C GLN A 199 -13.04 -35.77 14.02
N THR A 200 -12.75 -34.76 13.20
CA THR A 200 -11.49 -34.66 12.47
C THR A 200 -10.74 -33.37 12.77
N THR A 201 -9.41 -33.42 12.71
CA THR A 201 -8.55 -32.25 12.90
C THR A 201 -8.20 -31.57 11.57
N ALA A 202 -7.69 -30.34 11.66
CA ALA A 202 -7.14 -29.62 10.52
C ALA A 202 -6.02 -30.42 9.84
N ARG A 203 -6.10 -30.55 8.52
CA ARG A 203 -5.04 -31.14 7.68
C ARG A 203 -3.90 -30.15 7.52
N ARG A 204 -2.68 -30.66 7.46
CA ARG A 204 -1.49 -29.87 7.12
C ARG A 204 -1.46 -29.59 5.62
N ALA A 205 -0.81 -28.49 5.24
CA ALA A 205 -0.56 -28.14 3.83
C ALA A 205 0.07 -29.30 3.02
N SER A 206 1.00 -30.05 3.62
CA SER A 206 1.66 -31.20 2.99
C SER A 206 0.74 -32.41 2.71
N GLU A 207 -0.45 -32.44 3.32
CA GLU A 207 -1.43 -33.51 3.19
C GLU A 207 -2.52 -33.17 2.14
N LEU A 208 -2.49 -31.95 1.60
CA LEU A 208 -3.44 -31.49 0.60
C LEU A 208 -2.97 -31.82 -0.82
N PRO A 209 -3.90 -32.14 -1.74
CA PRO A 209 -3.55 -32.34 -3.14
C PRO A 209 -3.05 -31.03 -3.75
N ALA A 210 -2.29 -31.15 -4.84
CA ALA A 210 -1.87 -29.99 -5.63
C ALA A 210 -3.11 -29.16 -6.06
N PRO A 211 -3.03 -27.83 -6.00
CA PRO A 211 -4.17 -26.98 -6.31
C PRO A 211 -4.59 -27.14 -7.77
N THR A 212 -5.88 -27.43 -7.99
CA THR A 212 -6.48 -27.56 -9.33
C THR A 212 -7.18 -26.29 -9.81
N ARG A 213 -7.30 -25.30 -8.92
CA ARG A 213 -7.92 -23.99 -9.16
C ARG A 213 -6.88 -22.89 -9.00
N PRO A 214 -7.09 -21.69 -9.58
CA PRO A 214 -6.21 -20.56 -9.34
C PRO A 214 -6.16 -20.17 -7.85
N PHE A 215 -5.08 -19.49 -7.44
CA PHE A 215 -4.94 -18.95 -6.10
C PHE A 215 -6.08 -17.98 -5.74
N PHE A 216 -6.38 -17.88 -4.44
CA PHE A 216 -7.36 -16.92 -3.90
C PHE A 216 -6.70 -15.59 -3.64
N LEU A 217 -5.53 -15.62 -3.00
CA LEU A 217 -4.79 -14.43 -2.63
C LEU A 217 -3.43 -14.45 -3.30
N LYS A 218 -2.99 -13.29 -3.75
CA LYS A 218 -1.61 -13.06 -4.17
C LYS A 218 -1.10 -11.79 -3.52
N PHE A 219 0.07 -11.90 -2.89
CA PHE A 219 0.77 -10.77 -2.31
C PHE A 219 2.07 -10.56 -3.07
N LYS A 220 2.33 -9.33 -3.52
CA LYS A 220 3.61 -8.87 -4.07
C LYS A 220 4.25 -7.92 -3.07
N PHE A 221 5.50 -8.18 -2.72
CA PHE A 221 6.24 -7.30 -1.83
C PHE A 221 6.45 -5.91 -2.50
N PRO A 222 6.52 -4.83 -1.71
CA PRO A 222 6.49 -4.83 -0.25
C PRO A 222 5.09 -4.67 0.38
N HIS A 223 4.04 -4.37 -0.40
CA HIS A 223 2.75 -3.93 0.17
C HIS A 223 1.56 -4.02 -0.81
N LEU A 224 1.61 -4.87 -1.84
CA LEU A 224 0.52 -5.02 -2.80
C LEU A 224 -0.15 -6.39 -2.63
N TRP A 225 -1.45 -6.40 -2.40
CA TRP A 225 -2.25 -7.63 -2.29
C TRP A 225 -3.37 -7.65 -3.30
N MET A 226 -3.74 -8.85 -3.73
CA MET A 226 -4.93 -9.11 -4.54
C MET A 226 -5.71 -10.28 -3.98
N ASN A 227 -7.04 -10.11 -3.92
CA ASN A 227 -8.00 -11.20 -3.77
C ASN A 227 -8.72 -11.46 -5.10
N ARG A 228 -8.61 -12.70 -5.57
CA ARG A 228 -9.30 -13.26 -6.71
C ARG A 228 -10.58 -13.94 -6.25
N ILE A 229 -11.70 -13.24 -6.41
CA ILE A 229 -13.02 -13.72 -5.97
C ILE A 229 -13.65 -14.63 -7.03
N SER A 230 -13.55 -14.26 -8.30
CA SER A 230 -14.01 -15.02 -9.47
C SER A 230 -13.26 -14.52 -10.70
N ASP A 231 -13.35 -15.17 -11.86
CA ASP A 231 -12.68 -14.71 -13.09
C ASP A 231 -13.01 -13.27 -13.49
N ASP A 232 -14.19 -12.77 -13.11
CA ASP A 232 -14.67 -11.43 -13.44
C ASP A 232 -14.63 -10.43 -12.29
N MET A 233 -14.06 -10.82 -11.14
CA MET A 233 -13.96 -9.94 -9.97
C MET A 233 -12.62 -10.06 -9.25
N ARG A 234 -11.97 -8.91 -9.01
CA ARG A 234 -10.75 -8.80 -8.21
C ARG A 234 -10.88 -7.65 -7.21
N ILE A 235 -10.14 -7.73 -6.12
CA ILE A 235 -9.86 -6.61 -5.23
C ILE A 235 -8.35 -6.50 -5.10
N THR A 236 -7.78 -5.31 -5.28
CA THR A 236 -6.40 -5.04 -4.91
C THR A 236 -6.33 -4.07 -3.74
N VAL A 237 -5.30 -4.20 -2.92
CA VAL A 237 -5.01 -3.30 -1.81
C VAL A 237 -3.52 -2.96 -1.82
N PHE A 238 -3.21 -1.66 -1.76
CA PHE A 238 -1.90 -1.18 -1.34
C PHE A 238 -1.96 -0.81 0.15
N PHE A 239 -1.04 -1.34 0.94
CA PHE A 239 -0.89 -1.02 2.38
C PHE A 239 0.24 -0.01 2.54
N THR A 240 -0.09 1.26 2.36
CA THR A 240 0.87 2.36 2.36
C THR A 240 1.23 2.75 3.80
N PRO A 241 2.48 2.57 4.24
CA PRO A 241 2.89 2.97 5.58
C PRO A 241 2.84 4.50 5.73
N ILE A 242 2.18 4.98 6.78
CA ILE A 242 2.23 6.39 7.17
C ILE A 242 3.39 6.58 8.15
N ASP A 243 3.43 5.77 9.20
CA ASP A 243 4.48 5.73 10.23
C ASP A 243 4.47 4.34 10.93
N GLU A 244 5.06 4.23 12.12
CA GLU A 244 5.16 2.97 12.87
C GLU A 244 3.82 2.49 13.47
N GLU A 245 2.78 3.33 13.49
CA GLU A 245 1.47 3.03 14.09
C GLU A 245 0.30 3.24 13.12
N ASN A 246 0.53 3.83 11.95
CA ASN A 246 -0.52 4.24 11.03
C ASN A 246 -0.28 3.73 9.60
N THR A 247 -1.37 3.37 8.92
CA THR A 247 -1.37 2.89 7.54
C THR A 247 -2.52 3.51 6.75
N MET A 248 -2.23 3.91 5.52
CA MET A 248 -3.25 4.23 4.52
C MET A 248 -3.46 3.02 3.62
N MET A 249 -4.69 2.55 3.50
CA MET A 249 -5.06 1.49 2.57
C MET A 249 -5.66 2.10 1.32
N TYR A 250 -5.14 1.74 0.15
CA TYR A 250 -5.76 2.07 -1.14
C TYR A 250 -6.33 0.81 -1.77
N LEU A 251 -7.65 0.72 -1.76
CA LEU A 251 -8.39 -0.41 -2.31
C LEU A 251 -8.90 -0.07 -3.71
N ARG A 252 -8.86 -1.07 -4.58
CA ARG A 252 -9.53 -0.99 -5.89
C ARG A 252 -10.25 -2.28 -6.19
N TYR A 253 -11.54 -2.13 -6.49
CA TYR A 253 -12.40 -3.19 -6.99
C TYR A 253 -12.31 -3.22 -8.51
N TYR A 254 -12.29 -4.42 -9.06
CA TYR A 254 -12.31 -4.67 -10.49
C TYR A 254 -13.50 -5.58 -10.78
N GLN A 255 -14.32 -5.19 -11.75
CA GLN A 255 -15.44 -6.01 -12.21
C GLN A 255 -15.61 -5.90 -13.72
N ARG A 256 -16.02 -6.99 -14.39
CA ARG A 256 -16.42 -6.96 -15.81
C ARG A 256 -17.75 -7.64 -16.12
N TYR A 257 -18.45 -8.14 -15.10
CA TYR A 257 -19.75 -8.79 -15.25
C TYR A 257 -20.89 -7.79 -15.51
N VAL A 258 -20.85 -6.58 -14.95
CA VAL A 258 -21.82 -5.51 -15.23
C VAL A 258 -21.39 -4.73 -16.47
N ARG A 259 -22.17 -4.84 -17.55
CA ARG A 259 -21.83 -4.20 -18.83
C ARG A 259 -22.46 -2.83 -19.05
N ILE A 260 -23.61 -2.55 -18.44
CA ILE A 260 -24.37 -1.31 -18.65
C ILE A 260 -23.79 -0.16 -17.81
N PRO A 261 -23.36 0.98 -18.39
CA PRO A 261 -22.62 2.03 -17.69
C PRO A 261 -23.28 2.58 -16.42
N ILE A 262 -24.59 2.87 -16.46
CA ILE A 262 -25.30 3.42 -15.30
C ILE A 262 -25.40 2.38 -14.16
N LEU A 263 -25.59 1.11 -14.50
CA LEU A 263 -25.60 0.03 -13.53
C LEU A 263 -24.20 -0.18 -12.93
N ARG A 264 -23.13 -0.03 -13.73
CA ARG A 264 -21.74 -0.12 -13.23
C ARG A 264 -21.49 0.87 -12.08
N GLN A 265 -21.96 2.11 -12.23
CA GLN A 265 -21.80 3.15 -11.20
C GLN A 265 -22.56 2.78 -9.93
N ILE A 266 -23.81 2.34 -10.05
CA ILE A 266 -24.62 1.90 -8.91
C ILE A 266 -23.95 0.73 -8.19
N THR A 267 -23.51 -0.29 -8.94
CA THR A 267 -22.82 -1.45 -8.36
C THR A 267 -21.50 -1.07 -7.69
N ALA A 268 -20.74 -0.14 -8.27
CA ALA A 268 -19.50 0.36 -7.65
C ALA A 268 -19.77 1.02 -6.29
N GLN A 269 -20.83 1.83 -6.19
CA GLN A 269 -21.22 2.47 -4.92
C GLN A 269 -21.65 1.42 -3.87
N LEU A 270 -22.45 0.43 -4.27
CA LEU A 270 -22.88 -0.65 -3.37
C LEU A 270 -21.70 -1.51 -2.89
N ILE A 271 -20.76 -1.84 -3.79
CA ILE A 271 -19.54 -2.58 -3.44
C ILE A 271 -18.68 -1.78 -2.47
N ASN A 272 -18.46 -0.49 -2.74
CA ASN A 272 -17.70 0.38 -1.82
C ASN A 272 -18.37 0.43 -0.44
N TRP A 273 -19.70 0.60 -0.40
CA TRP A 273 -20.45 0.59 0.86
C TRP A 273 -20.31 -0.73 1.62
N PHE A 274 -20.49 -1.87 0.97
CA PHE A 274 -20.30 -3.19 1.60
C PHE A 274 -18.87 -3.37 2.10
N SER A 275 -17.90 -2.90 1.34
CA SER A 275 -16.48 -2.99 1.69
C SER A 275 -16.12 -2.15 2.89
N ILE A 276 -16.74 -0.99 3.06
CA ILE A 276 -16.62 -0.18 4.28
C ILE A 276 -17.08 -0.98 5.50
N ILE A 277 -18.17 -1.74 5.38
CA ILE A 277 -18.68 -2.57 6.48
C ILE A 277 -17.66 -3.65 6.84
N VAL A 278 -17.17 -4.40 5.83
CA VAL A 278 -16.18 -5.48 6.03
C VAL A 278 -14.89 -4.92 6.64
N LEU A 279 -14.31 -3.87 6.05
CA LEU A 279 -13.08 -3.27 6.56
C LEU A 279 -13.22 -2.74 7.99
N ASN A 280 -14.37 -2.16 8.35
CA ASN A 280 -14.59 -1.72 9.73
C ASN A 280 -14.69 -2.89 10.72
N GLN A 281 -15.17 -4.06 10.28
CA GLN A 281 -15.18 -5.28 11.09
C GLN A 281 -13.76 -5.80 11.34
N ASP A 282 -12.85 -5.73 10.35
CA ASP A 282 -11.44 -6.05 10.54
C ASP A 282 -10.75 -5.01 11.43
N LYS A 283 -10.89 -3.74 11.06
CA LYS A 283 -10.23 -2.59 11.69
C LYS A 283 -10.44 -2.57 13.20
N ARG A 284 -11.66 -2.84 13.69
CA ARG A 284 -11.97 -2.87 15.13
C ARG A 284 -11.14 -3.89 15.92
N VAL A 285 -10.67 -4.95 15.27
CA VAL A 285 -9.86 -6.03 15.87
C VAL A 285 -8.37 -5.75 15.63
N VAL A 286 -8.00 -5.40 14.41
CA VAL A 286 -6.58 -5.21 14.02
C VAL A 286 -5.91 -4.08 14.80
N ILE A 287 -6.62 -2.97 15.08
CA ILE A 287 -6.05 -1.84 15.83
C ILE A 287 -5.70 -2.18 17.29
N THR A 288 -6.22 -3.29 17.83
CA THR A 288 -5.96 -3.73 19.20
C THR A 288 -4.75 -4.68 19.30
N GLN A 289 -4.12 -5.05 18.19
CA GLN A 289 -2.99 -5.99 18.19
C GLN A 289 -1.73 -5.35 18.78
N GLU A 290 -1.04 -6.11 19.62
CA GLU A 290 0.26 -5.75 20.20
C GLU A 290 1.27 -6.90 20.02
N PRO A 291 2.56 -6.61 19.80
CA PRO A 291 3.13 -5.27 19.54
C PRO A 291 2.61 -4.67 18.22
N LYS A 292 2.62 -3.33 18.11
CA LYS A 292 2.18 -2.60 16.91
C LYS A 292 2.78 -3.16 15.61
N PRO A 293 4.12 -3.18 15.39
CA PRO A 293 4.71 -3.84 14.23
C PRO A 293 4.75 -5.37 14.42
N SER A 294 4.47 -6.11 13.35
CA SER A 294 4.63 -7.56 13.33
C SER A 294 6.05 -8.00 12.96
N GLY A 295 6.43 -9.20 13.38
CA GLY A 295 7.76 -9.80 13.15
C GLY A 295 7.82 -11.28 13.54
N LEU A 296 8.92 -11.97 13.19
CA LEU A 296 9.07 -13.42 13.46
C LEU A 296 9.24 -13.73 14.95
N HIS A 297 9.98 -12.89 15.67
CA HIS A 297 10.42 -13.17 17.04
C HIS A 297 9.84 -12.19 18.06
N ILE A 298 8.51 -12.01 18.02
CA ILE A 298 7.79 -10.99 18.82
C ILE A 298 6.93 -11.58 19.96
N GLY A 299 7.07 -12.88 20.25
CA GLY A 299 6.38 -13.55 21.36
C GLY A 299 5.01 -14.16 21.05
N GLU A 300 4.46 -13.90 19.86
CA GLU A 300 3.21 -14.51 19.39
C GLU A 300 3.34 -16.03 19.18
N LYS A 301 2.22 -16.75 19.31
CA LYS A 301 2.12 -18.20 19.17
C LYS A 301 1.31 -18.54 17.93
N LEU A 302 2.01 -18.69 16.81
CA LEU A 302 1.41 -19.02 15.52
C LEU A 302 1.13 -20.53 15.41
N ILE A 303 0.03 -20.87 14.77
CA ILE A 303 -0.45 -22.23 14.51
C ILE A 303 -0.31 -22.58 13.01
N PRO A 304 -0.54 -23.83 12.58
CA PRO A 304 -0.38 -24.20 11.17
C PRO A 304 -1.22 -23.36 10.18
N ALA A 305 -2.37 -22.82 10.60
CA ALA A 305 -3.20 -21.95 9.78
C ALA A 305 -2.53 -20.60 9.46
N ASP A 306 -1.58 -20.15 10.30
CA ASP A 306 -0.81 -18.90 10.13
C ASP A 306 0.34 -19.03 9.14
N ARG A 307 0.45 -20.13 8.40
CA ARG A 307 1.54 -20.36 7.45
C ARG A 307 1.81 -19.16 6.51
N PRO A 308 0.81 -18.49 5.90
CA PRO A 308 1.07 -17.35 5.03
C PRO A 308 1.67 -16.16 5.78
N ILE A 309 1.28 -15.97 7.05
CA ILE A 309 1.84 -14.94 7.93
C ILE A 309 3.31 -15.26 8.25
N ILE A 310 3.62 -16.52 8.59
CA ILE A 310 5.00 -16.97 8.84
C ILE A 310 5.88 -16.73 7.61
N GLU A 311 5.40 -17.10 6.42
CA GLU A 311 6.14 -16.91 5.17
C GLU A 311 6.31 -15.42 4.83
N TYR A 312 5.26 -14.61 4.97
CA TYR A 312 5.34 -13.16 4.81
C TYR A 312 6.38 -12.54 5.74
N ARG A 313 6.34 -12.85 7.04
CA ARG A 313 7.30 -12.33 8.02
C ARG A 313 8.73 -12.74 7.70
N THR A 314 8.93 -14.00 7.31
CA THR A 314 10.25 -14.54 6.94
C THR A 314 10.84 -13.84 5.72
N ILE A 315 10.06 -13.70 4.65
CA ILE A 315 10.53 -13.05 3.42
C ILE A 315 10.75 -11.55 3.66
N ARG A 316 9.84 -10.89 4.39
CA ARG A 316 9.98 -9.49 4.78
C ARG A 316 11.28 -9.25 5.54
N GLU A 317 11.58 -10.06 6.55
CA GLU A 317 12.82 -9.93 7.33
C GLU A 317 14.07 -10.08 6.46
N LYS A 318 14.10 -11.09 5.57
CA LYS A 318 15.20 -11.26 4.60
C LYS A 318 15.36 -10.06 3.68
N LEU A 319 14.26 -9.51 3.16
CA LEU A 319 14.29 -8.32 2.32
C LEU A 319 14.78 -7.09 3.09
N GLN A 320 14.42 -6.95 4.36
CA GLN A 320 14.91 -5.87 5.23
C GLN A 320 16.41 -6.00 5.51
N GLN A 321 16.90 -7.21 5.79
CA GLN A 321 18.33 -7.47 5.99
C GLN A 321 19.13 -7.16 4.73
N LYS A 322 18.70 -7.68 3.57
CA LYS A 322 19.34 -7.39 2.27
C LYS A 322 19.37 -5.90 1.96
N ALA A 323 18.34 -5.15 2.34
CA ALA A 323 18.29 -3.71 2.11
C ALA A 323 19.10 -2.89 3.12
N ALA A 324 19.55 -3.48 4.22
CA ALA A 324 20.44 -2.84 5.20
C ALA A 324 21.93 -3.09 4.89
N GLU A 325 22.25 -4.11 4.09
CA GLU A 325 23.60 -4.45 3.63
C GLU A 325 24.07 -3.61 2.43
N ASN A 326 23.14 -2.95 1.72
CA ASN A 326 23.39 -2.12 0.52
C ASN A 326 23.17 -0.64 0.81
#